data_AF-A0A941TQ98-F1
#
_entry.id   AF-A0A941TQ98-F1
#
_cell.length_a   1.000
_cell.length_b   1.000
_cell.length_c   1.000
_cell.angle_alpha   90.00
_cell.angle_beta   90.00
_cell.angle_gamma   90.00
#
_symmetry.space_group_name_H-M   'P 1'
#
loop_
_entity.id
_entity.type
_entity.pdbx_description
1 polymer ?
#
loop_
_entity_poly.entity_id
_entity_poly.type
_entity_poly.pdbx_seq_one_letter_code
_entity_poly.pdbx_strand_id
1 'polypeptide(L)' 'MNRSEKAEAIAELNQIFKDASLMVVTRQSGLTVQEVTDLRRKIRAAGASYKVAKNRLTLRALEGTPFKALGPLFT' A
#
# COMPACT_ATOMS: atom_id res chain seq x y z
N MET A 1 13.40 -3.34 10.98
CA MET A 1 12.99 -1.94 10.81
C MET A 1 13.24 -1.16 12.08
N ASN A 2 14.29 -0.36 12.06
CA ASN A 2 14.58 0.62 13.08
C ASN A 2 13.58 1.80 12.99
N ARG A 3 13.57 2.68 13.98
CA ARG A 3 12.59 3.79 14.04
C ARG A 3 12.70 4.74 12.85
N SER A 4 13.91 4.97 12.34
CA SER A 4 14.16 5.78 11.12
C SER A 4 13.51 5.15 9.89
N GLU A 5 13.81 3.88 9.61
CA GLU A 5 13.26 3.16 8.44
C GLU A 5 11.73 3.12 8.44
N LYS A 6 11.09 3.04 9.61
CA LYS A 6 9.62 3.10 9.70
C LYS A 6 9.10 4.49 9.37
N ALA A 7 9.79 5.54 9.79
CA ALA A 7 9.40 6.91 9.49
C ALA A 7 9.55 7.20 7.99
N GLU A 8 10.65 6.75 7.37
CA GLU A 8 10.87 6.83 5.93
C GLU A 8 9.78 6.08 5.15
N ALA A 9 9.48 4.84 5.54
CA ALA A 9 8.41 4.07 4.90
C ALA A 9 7.03 4.73 5.03
N ILE A 10 6.74 5.38 6.17
CA ILE A 10 5.49 6.13 6.35
C ILE A 10 5.47 7.36 5.43
N ALA A 11 6.59 8.08 5.31
CA ALA A 11 6.70 9.25 4.44
C ALA A 11 6.53 8.89 2.96
N GLU A 12 7.18 7.81 2.50
CA GLU A 12 6.99 7.29 1.14
C GLU A 12 5.53 6.91 0.86
N LEU A 13 4.89 6.17 1.78
CA LEU A 13 3.50 5.76 1.62
C LEU A 13 2.56 6.99 1.59
N ASN A 14 2.83 8.00 2.43
CA ASN A 14 2.04 9.23 2.44
C ASN A 14 2.14 10.00 1.12
N GLN A 15 3.35 10.10 0.53
CA GLN A 15 3.53 10.71 -0.80
C GLN A 15 2.75 9.95 -1.87
N ILE A 16 2.89 8.63 -1.92
CA ILE A 16 2.14 7.79 -2.87
C ILE A 16 0.63 8.00 -2.73
N PHE A 17 0.12 8.11 -1.49
CA PHE A 17 -1.31 8.37 -1.25
C PHE A 17 -1.75 9.79 -1.57
N LYS A 18 -0.85 10.77 -1.64
CA LYS A 18 -1.18 12.13 -2.09
C LYS A 18 -1.26 12.22 -3.61
N ASP A 19 -0.39 11.50 -4.30
CA ASP A 19 -0.31 11.52 -5.75
C ASP A 19 -1.33 10.57 -6.41
N ALA A 20 -1.79 9.54 -5.68
CA ALA A 20 -2.76 8.58 -6.19
C ALA A 20 -4.18 9.16 -6.25
N SER A 21 -4.80 9.07 -7.42
CA SER A 21 -6.22 9.42 -7.63
C SER A 21 -7.19 8.31 -7.22
N LEU A 22 -6.76 7.05 -7.31
CA LEU A 22 -7.55 5.88 -6.97
C LEU A 22 -6.70 4.88 -6.18
N MET A 23 -7.28 4.33 -5.12
CA MET A 23 -6.64 3.28 -4.32
C MET A 23 -7.58 2.08 -4.16
N VAL A 24 -7.04 0.88 -4.41
CA VAL A 24 -7.74 -0.39 -4.24
C VAL A 24 -7.06 -1.18 -3.13
N VAL A 25 -7.82 -1.57 -2.10
CA VAL A 25 -7.32 -2.40 -1.00
C VAL A 25 -7.69 -3.85 -1.27
N THR A 26 -6.68 -4.73 -1.31
CA THR A 26 -6.86 -6.17 -1.53
C THR A 26 -6.26 -6.98 -0.40
N ARG A 27 -6.88 -8.10 -0.03
CA ARG A 27 -6.28 -9.11 0.85
C ARG A 27 -5.60 -10.17 -0.01
N GLN A 28 -4.28 -10.31 0.13
CA GLN A 28 -3.48 -11.26 -0.63
C GLN A 28 -3.29 -12.62 0.09
N SER A 29 -4.17 -12.99 1.02
CA SER A 29 -4.04 -14.25 1.78
C SER A 29 -4.23 -15.46 0.88
N GLY A 30 -3.26 -16.38 0.88
CA GLY A 30 -3.36 -17.66 0.16
C GLY A 30 -2.82 -17.65 -1.27
N LEU A 31 -2.23 -16.55 -1.74
CA LEU A 31 -1.55 -16.51 -3.04
C LEU A 31 -0.12 -17.04 -2.94
N THR A 32 0.28 -17.84 -3.93
CA THR A 32 1.66 -18.26 -4.13
C THR A 32 2.51 -17.11 -4.67
N VAL A 33 3.84 -17.25 -4.53
CA VAL A 33 4.79 -16.24 -5.04
C VAL A 33 4.65 -16.03 -6.54
N GLN A 34 4.35 -17.09 -7.30
CA GLN A 34 4.15 -17.03 -8.76
C GLN A 34 2.93 -16.17 -9.10
N GLU A 35 1.79 -16.43 -8.47
CA GLU A 35 0.53 -15.71 -8.71
C GLU A 35 0.65 -14.22 -8.36
N VAL A 36 1.29 -13.88 -7.23
CA VAL A 36 1.53 -12.47 -6.87
C VAL A 36 2.47 -11.78 -7.86
N THR A 37 3.46 -12.50 -8.38
CA THR A 37 4.40 -11.96 -9.37
C THR A 37 3.69 -11.69 -10.69
N ASP A 38 2.81 -12.59 -11.13
CA ASP A 38 1.97 -12.40 -12.31
C ASP A 38 1.01 -11.22 -12.15
N LEU A 39 0.35 -11.13 -10.99
CA LEU A 39 -0.53 -10.01 -10.69
C LEU A 39 0.23 -8.67 -10.75
N ARG A 40 1.42 -8.59 -10.15
CA ARG A 40 2.27 -7.40 -10.22
C ARG A 40 2.65 -7.03 -11.65
N ARG A 41 2.96 -8.01 -12.51
CA ARG A 41 3.27 -7.76 -13.92
C ARG A 41 2.07 -7.17 -14.66
N LYS A 42 0.89 -7.76 -14.48
CA LYS A 42 -0.36 -7.28 -15.11
C LYS A 42 -0.71 -5.86 -14.67
N ILE A 43 -0.60 -5.58 -13.37
CA ILE A 43 -0.87 -4.25 -12.81
C ILE A 43 0.12 -3.20 -13.36
N ARG A 44 1.41 -3.53 -13.46
CA ARG A 44 2.41 -2.63 -14.05
C ARG A 44 2.17 -2.38 -15.53
N ALA A 45 1.76 -3.40 -16.29
CA ALA A 45 1.41 -3.25 -17.70
C ALA A 45 0.20 -2.32 -17.89
N ALA A 46 -0.72 -2.28 -16.93
CA ALA A 46 -1.85 -1.34 -16.88
C ALA A 46 -1.47 0.05 -16.34
N GLY A 47 -0.20 0.31 -16.05
CA GLY A 47 0.28 1.61 -15.55
C GLY A 47 0.04 1.85 -14.05
N ALA A 48 -0.41 0.84 -13.30
CA ALA A 48 -0.64 0.95 -11.86
C ALA A 48 0.51 0.34 -11.05
N SER A 49 0.58 0.67 -9.77
CA SER A 49 1.57 0.11 -8.83
C SER A 49 0.88 -0.78 -7.79
N TYR A 50 1.56 -1.86 -7.40
CA TYR A 50 1.09 -2.78 -6.36
C TYR A 50 2.16 -2.91 -5.28
N LYS A 51 1.86 -2.47 -4.06
CA LYS A 51 2.75 -2.52 -2.90
C LYS A 51 2.06 -3.22 -1.73
N VAL A 52 2.75 -4.17 -1.11
CA VAL A 52 2.33 -4.80 0.14
C VAL A 52 2.97 -4.02 1.27
N ALA A 53 2.16 -3.42 2.13
CA ALA A 53 2.62 -2.64 3.27
C ALA A 53 2.06 -3.19 4.59
N LYS A 54 2.76 -2.95 5.70
CA LYS A 54 2.27 -3.31 7.03
C LYS A 54 1.09 -2.44 7.42
N ASN A 55 -0.03 -3.05 7.84
CA ASN A 55 -1.26 -2.37 8.24
C ASN A 55 -1.01 -1.19 9.19
N ARG A 56 -0.22 -1.40 10.26
CA ARG A 56 0.05 -0.34 11.24
C ARG A 56 0.85 0.85 10.67
N LEU A 57 1.73 0.62 9.69
CA LEU A 57 2.45 1.71 9.01
C LEU A 57 1.52 2.43 8.04
N THR A 58 0.70 1.67 7.30
CA THR A 58 -0.30 2.22 6.38
C THR A 58 -1.32 3.10 7.11
N LEU A 59 -1.85 2.65 8.25
CA LEU A 59 -2.77 3.44 9.07
C LEU A 59 -2.19 4.81 9.45
N ARG A 60 -0.89 4.86 9.80
CA ARG A 60 -0.20 6.13 10.10
C ARG A 60 0.03 6.97 8.85
N ALA A 61 0.36 6.35 7.72
CA ALA A 61 0.55 7.06 6.45
C ALA A 61 -0.75 7.63 5.87
N LEU A 62 -1.90 7.03 6.19
CA LEU A 62 -3.23 7.50 5.78
C LEU A 62 -3.72 8.71 6.60
N GLU A 63 -3.15 8.96 7.78
CA GLU A 63 -3.47 10.15 8.58
C GLU A 63 -3.11 11.43 7.79
N GLY A 64 -4.12 12.25 7.49
CA GLY A 64 -3.94 13.48 6.71
C GLY A 64 -4.08 13.32 5.19
N THR A 65 -4.49 12.14 4.71
CA THR A 65 -4.83 11.90 3.29
C THR A 65 -6.34 11.75 3.11
N PRO A 66 -6.90 12.01 1.90
CA PRO A 66 -8.33 11.80 1.62
C PRO A 66 -8.77 10.35 1.82
N PHE A 67 -7.82 9.42 1.82
CA PHE A 67 -8.04 7.99 1.95
C PHE A 67 -8.16 7.50 3.40
N LYS A 68 -8.24 8.39 4.39
CA LYS A 68 -8.42 8.05 5.81
C LYS A 68 -9.62 7.13 6.06
N ALA A 69 -10.68 7.24 5.25
CA ALA A 69 -11.88 6.39 5.32
C ALA A 69 -11.60 4.90 5.09
N LEU A 70 -10.47 4.55 4.45
CA LEU A 70 -10.07 3.16 4.20
C LEU A 70 -9.39 2.50 5.41
N GLY A 71 -9.14 3.24 6.50
CA GLY A 71 -8.53 2.74 7.73
C GLY A 71 -9.13 1.43 8.26
N PRO A 72 -10.47 1.25 8.33
CA PRO A 72 -11.08 0.01 8.80
C PRO A 72 -10.77 -1.23 7.95
N LEU A 73 -10.29 -1.08 6.70
CA LEU A 73 -9.91 -2.21 5.85
C LEU A 73 -8.53 -2.77 6.21
N PHE A 74 -7.71 -2.00 6.92
CA PHE A 74 -6.38 -2.39 7.39
C PHE A 74 -6.43 -2.98 8.79
N THR A 75 -7.14 -4.10 8.93
CA THR A 75 -7.15 -4.98 10.11
C THR A 75 -5.97 -5.93 10.08
#